data_AF-A0A3D2A880-F1
#
_entry.id   AF-A0A3D2A880-F1
#
_cell.length_a   1.000
_cell.length_b   1.000
_cell.length_c   1.000
_cell.angle_alpha   90.00
_cell.angle_beta   90.00
_cell.angle_gamma   90.00
#
_symmetry.space_group_name_H-M   'P 1'
#
loop_
_entity.id
_entity.type
_entity.pdbx_description
1 polymer ?
#
loop_
_entity_poly.entity_id
_entity_poly.type
_entity_poly.pdbx_seq_one_letter_code
_entity_poly.pdbx_strand_id
1 'polypeptide(L)'
;MDKKTDALNILEEGLCELESKKGSISTAVQKLARASSMLGEDAIYAWTQMQLGNVQYTAILEKLFNFLNEDPKEDEAIEARNKKRESILESAKKLNISFSDSNNINELYTHKSTEASGGLNSIVLIEQIAERLSKLKKGNDGTHYVYNINSHLSYINKHCYSYISSLIDKLKYSGTVKSSFDLLKDAVDDKFLEINPELAEQLMLAFKSISSDNKEEWSQALTTCRRLLESLADNLYPANDKIINNRTFEPPRDCR
;
A
#
# COMPACT_ATOMS: atom_id res chain seq x y z
N MET A 1 -12.53 4.18 -16.60
CA MET A 1 -12.12 3.02 -15.79
C MET A 1 -11.56 3.54 -14.48
N ASP A 2 -11.89 2.87 -13.38
CA ASP A 2 -11.38 3.23 -12.05
C ASP A 2 -9.88 2.91 -11.98
N LYS A 3 -9.05 3.88 -11.57
CA LYS A 3 -7.59 3.74 -11.46
C LYS A 3 -7.21 2.55 -10.58
N LYS A 4 -8.03 2.22 -9.58
CA LYS A 4 -7.82 1.06 -8.70
C LYS A 4 -8.03 -0.27 -9.41
N THR A 5 -9.09 -0.40 -10.22
CA THR A 5 -9.36 -1.61 -11.01
C THR A 5 -8.27 -1.84 -12.05
N ASP A 6 -7.81 -0.79 -12.72
CA ASP A 6 -6.73 -0.90 -13.70
C ASP A 6 -5.40 -1.31 -13.04
N ALA A 7 -5.08 -0.73 -11.87
CA ALA A 7 -3.91 -1.12 -11.10
C ALA A 7 -3.99 -2.58 -10.61
N LEU A 8 -5.17 -3.02 -10.18
CA LEU A 8 -5.39 -4.41 -9.75
C LEU A 8 -5.15 -5.40 -10.89
N ASN A 9 -5.70 -5.15 -12.07
CA ASN A 9 -5.50 -6.00 -13.25
C ASN A 9 -4.01 -6.10 -13.61
N ILE A 10 -3.29 -4.97 -13.60
CA ILE A 10 -1.84 -4.93 -13.89
C ILE A 10 -1.06 -5.79 -12.87
N LEU A 11 -1.43 -5.71 -11.58
CA LEU A 11 -0.79 -6.48 -10.52
C LEU A 11 -1.07 -7.98 -10.63
N GLU A 12 -2.32 -8.37 -10.94
CA GLU A 12 -2.69 -9.77 -11.15
C GLU A 12 -1.94 -10.38 -12.34
N GLU A 13 -1.85 -9.65 -13.45
CA GLU A 13 -1.03 -10.10 -14.57
C GLU A 13 0.45 -10.18 -14.21
N GLY A 14 0.97 -9.27 -13.38
CA GLY A 14 2.33 -9.33 -12.85
C GLY A 14 2.58 -10.55 -11.98
N LEU A 15 1.59 -10.96 -11.18
CA LEU A 15 1.65 -12.18 -10.38
C LEU A 15 1.71 -13.42 -11.27
N CYS A 16 0.89 -13.47 -12.33
CA CYS A 16 0.92 -14.56 -13.31
C CYS A 16 2.29 -14.71 -14.00
N GLU A 17 2.99 -13.59 -14.26
CA GLU A 17 4.37 -13.62 -14.79
C GLU A 17 5.34 -14.28 -13.79
N LEU A 18 5.22 -14.00 -12.50
CA LEU A 18 6.11 -14.58 -11.48
C LEU A 18 5.85 -16.08 -11.22
N GLU A 19 4.59 -16.51 -11.34
CA GLU A 19 4.18 -17.90 -11.08
C GLU A 19 4.37 -18.82 -12.31
N SER A 20 4.44 -18.23 -13.50
CA SER A 20 4.64 -18.97 -14.74
C SER A 20 6.08 -19.46 -14.87
N LYS A 21 6.25 -20.74 -15.21
CA LYS A 21 7.57 -21.34 -15.52
C LYS A 21 8.33 -20.64 -16.66
N LYS A 22 7.62 -19.92 -17.52
CA LYS A 22 8.18 -19.15 -18.65
C LYS A 22 7.96 -17.64 -18.51
N GLY A 23 7.41 -17.20 -17.39
CA GLY A 23 7.16 -15.78 -17.18
C GLY A 23 8.45 -15.03 -16.90
N SER A 24 8.39 -13.71 -17.05
CA SER A 24 9.55 -12.84 -16.90
C SER A 24 9.46 -12.01 -15.63
N ILE A 25 10.51 -12.08 -14.82
CA ILE A 25 10.65 -11.25 -13.63
C ILE A 25 10.74 -9.78 -14.05
N SER A 26 11.43 -9.47 -15.16
CA SER A 26 11.49 -8.09 -15.65
C SER A 26 10.12 -7.54 -16.05
N THR A 27 9.28 -8.33 -16.72
CA THR A 27 7.89 -7.93 -17.03
C THR A 27 7.09 -7.69 -15.75
N ALA A 28 7.19 -8.58 -14.76
CA ALA A 28 6.50 -8.40 -13.48
C ALA A 28 6.95 -7.11 -12.75
N VAL A 29 8.25 -6.83 -12.74
CA VAL A 29 8.81 -5.59 -12.15
C VAL A 29 8.32 -4.34 -12.89
N GLN A 30 8.20 -4.38 -14.22
CA GLN A 30 7.63 -3.27 -15.00
C GLN A 30 6.15 -3.05 -14.68
N LYS A 31 5.37 -4.12 -14.54
CA LYS A 31 3.96 -4.05 -14.13
C LYS A 31 3.82 -3.47 -12.72
N LEU A 32 4.64 -3.92 -11.78
CA LEU A 32 4.71 -3.35 -10.43
C LEU A 32 5.10 -1.86 -10.45
N ALA A 33 6.05 -1.46 -11.30
CA ALA A 33 6.43 -0.05 -11.45
C ALA A 33 5.25 0.81 -11.93
N ARG A 34 4.51 0.32 -12.92
CA ARG A 34 3.31 1.02 -13.42
C ARG A 34 2.22 1.10 -12.35
N ALA A 35 1.92 0.00 -11.66
CA ALA A 35 0.88 -0.04 -10.64
C ALA A 35 1.24 0.83 -9.42
N SER A 36 2.46 0.74 -8.91
CA SER A 36 2.93 1.57 -7.79
C SER A 36 2.88 3.07 -8.10
N SER A 37 3.26 3.48 -9.33
CA SER A 37 3.10 4.86 -9.78
C SER A 37 1.64 5.31 -9.83
N MET A 38 0.73 4.45 -10.29
CA MET A 38 -0.71 4.75 -10.33
C MET A 38 -1.34 4.88 -8.93
N LEU A 39 -0.84 4.11 -7.96
CA LEU A 39 -1.33 4.04 -6.58
C LEU A 39 -0.66 5.05 -5.63
N GLY A 40 0.39 5.76 -6.08
CA GLY A 40 1.17 6.66 -5.22
C GLY A 40 2.05 5.94 -4.20
N GLU A 41 2.43 4.69 -4.48
CA GLU A 41 3.29 3.87 -3.62
C GLU A 41 4.76 4.14 -3.95
N ASP A 42 5.23 5.36 -3.62
CA ASP A 42 6.50 5.92 -4.07
C ASP A 42 7.73 5.09 -3.68
N ALA A 43 7.73 4.48 -2.49
CA ALA A 43 8.83 3.63 -2.04
C ALA A 43 8.94 2.33 -2.85
N ILE A 44 7.79 1.73 -3.22
CA ILE A 44 7.74 0.54 -4.08
C ILE A 44 8.18 0.93 -5.49
N TYR A 45 7.69 2.08 -5.99
CA TYR A 45 8.12 2.62 -7.27
C TYR A 45 9.63 2.81 -7.32
N ALA A 46 10.22 3.47 -6.30
CA ALA A 46 11.66 3.66 -6.19
C ALA A 46 12.43 2.33 -6.22
N TRP A 47 11.96 1.31 -5.49
CA TRP A 47 12.56 -0.03 -5.54
C TRP A 47 12.53 -0.62 -6.96
N THR A 48 11.41 -0.50 -7.69
CA THR A 48 11.35 -0.98 -9.08
C THR A 48 12.32 -0.25 -9.99
N GLN A 49 12.52 1.06 -9.82
CA GLN A 49 13.45 1.84 -10.62
C GLN A 49 14.91 1.39 -10.42
N MET A 50 15.28 0.97 -9.21
CA MET A 50 16.59 0.38 -8.93
C MET A 50 16.79 -0.95 -9.66
N GLN A 51 15.74 -1.78 -9.73
CA GLN A 51 15.82 -3.07 -10.43
C GLN A 51 15.80 -2.90 -11.95
N LEU A 52 15.11 -1.89 -12.46
CA LEU A 52 15.08 -1.56 -13.88
C LEU A 52 16.35 -0.87 -14.38
N GLY A 53 17.31 -0.56 -13.49
CA GLY A 53 18.59 0.06 -13.85
C GLY A 53 18.46 1.54 -14.19
N ASN A 54 17.48 2.25 -13.61
CA ASN A 54 17.33 3.68 -13.83
C ASN A 54 18.55 4.44 -13.31
N VAL A 55 19.20 5.21 -14.20
CA VAL A 55 20.47 5.92 -13.93
C VAL A 55 20.41 6.81 -12.68
N GLN A 56 19.29 7.48 -12.42
CA GLN A 56 19.16 8.34 -11.25
C GLN A 56 19.21 7.54 -9.94
N TYR A 57 18.61 6.36 -9.93
CA TYR A 57 18.56 5.49 -8.76
C TYR A 57 19.86 4.71 -8.60
N THR A 58 20.39 4.16 -9.70
CA THR A 58 21.65 3.39 -9.66
C THR A 58 22.84 4.27 -9.30
N ALA A 59 22.90 5.54 -9.72
CA ALA A 59 23.95 6.47 -9.32
C ALA A 59 23.97 6.76 -7.81
N ILE A 60 22.80 6.74 -7.14
CA ILE A 60 22.72 6.87 -5.68
C ILE A 60 23.22 5.59 -5.01
N LEU A 61 22.81 4.43 -5.51
CA LEU A 61 23.28 3.14 -4.99
C LEU A 61 24.79 2.98 -5.18
N GLU A 62 25.35 3.40 -6.31
CA GLU A 62 26.79 3.39 -6.57
C GLU A 62 27.54 4.26 -5.56
N LYS A 63 27.08 5.49 -5.30
CA LYS A 63 27.65 6.35 -4.26
C LYS A 63 27.57 5.71 -2.88
N LEU A 64 26.45 5.07 -2.56
CA LEU A 64 26.26 4.37 -1.30
C LEU A 64 27.22 3.18 -1.18
N PHE A 65 27.33 2.34 -2.20
CA PHE A 65 28.19 1.16 -2.19
C PHE A 65 29.67 1.54 -2.15
N ASN A 66 30.07 2.60 -2.87
CA ASN A 66 31.42 3.14 -2.77
C ASN A 66 31.70 3.64 -1.35
N PHE A 67 30.78 4.38 -0.73
CA PHE A 67 30.92 4.82 0.66
C PHE A 67 31.02 3.65 1.65
N LEU A 68 30.31 2.55 1.41
CA LEU A 68 30.35 1.35 2.26
C LEU A 68 31.64 0.53 2.09
N ASN A 69 32.19 0.49 0.87
CA ASN A 69 33.44 -0.20 0.55
C ASN A 69 34.70 0.62 0.89
N GLU A 70 34.57 1.93 1.04
CA GLU A 70 35.69 2.80 1.43
C GLU A 70 36.10 2.54 2.88
N ASP A 71 37.33 2.04 3.07
CA ASP A 71 37.94 1.99 4.39
C ASP A 71 38.08 3.42 4.98
N PRO A 72 37.81 3.61 6.28
CA PRO A 72 38.09 4.88 6.95
C PRO A 72 39.56 5.24 6.80
N LYS A 73 39.87 6.41 6.27
CA LYS A 73 41.25 6.91 6.25
C LYS A 73 41.66 7.25 7.69
N GLU A 74 42.90 6.96 8.07
CA GLU A 74 43.41 7.26 9.42
C GLU A 74 43.19 8.72 9.85
N ASP A 75 43.27 9.66 8.90
CA ASP A 75 43.08 11.10 9.14
C ASP A 75 41.66 11.61 8.79
N GLU A 76 40.72 10.75 8.40
CA GLU A 76 39.36 11.18 8.09
C GLU A 76 38.60 11.50 9.39
N ALA A 77 38.32 12.79 9.60
CA ALA A 77 37.46 13.22 10.69
C ALA A 77 36.09 12.51 10.59
N ILE A 78 35.66 11.89 11.69
CA ILE A 78 34.35 11.21 11.80
C ILE A 78 33.21 12.12 11.32
N GLU A 79 33.30 13.42 11.60
CA GLU A 79 32.34 14.43 11.16
C GLU A 79 32.27 14.57 9.64
N ALA A 80 33.43 14.55 8.94
CA ALA A 80 33.47 14.61 7.48
C ALA A 80 32.84 13.36 6.85
N ARG A 81 33.12 12.18 7.42
CA ARG A 81 32.53 10.90 6.98
C ARG A 81 31.02 10.87 7.21
N ASN A 82 30.55 11.37 8.35
CA ASN A 82 29.12 11.50 8.66
C ASN A 82 28.42 12.46 7.70
N LYS A 83 29.04 13.60 7.36
CA LYS A 83 28.51 14.56 6.40
C LYS A 83 28.37 13.94 5.00
N LYS A 84 29.33 13.13 4.57
CA LYS A 84 29.25 12.36 3.32
C LYS A 84 28.07 11.39 3.34
N ARG A 85 27.90 10.63 4.43
CA ARG A 85 26.75 9.73 4.64
C ARG A 85 25.42 10.48 4.55
N GLU A 86 25.28 11.59 5.27
CA GLU A 86 24.05 12.39 5.31
C GLU A 86 23.70 12.95 3.93
N SER A 87 24.69 13.41 3.16
CA SER A 87 24.45 13.86 1.78
C SER A 87 23.92 12.76 0.87
N ILE A 88 24.38 11.51 1.04
CA ILE A 88 23.89 10.36 0.27
C ILE A 88 22.46 10.03 0.68
N LEU A 89 22.17 9.97 2.00
CA LEU A 89 20.84 9.69 2.53
C LEU A 89 19.82 10.75 2.11
N GLU A 90 20.20 12.02 2.09
CA GLU A 90 19.34 13.13 1.65
C GLU A 90 19.03 13.03 0.15
N SER A 91 20.02 12.66 -0.66
CA SER A 91 19.81 12.41 -2.09
C SER A 91 18.86 11.23 -2.31
N ALA A 92 18.97 10.18 -1.50
CA ALA A 92 18.12 9.00 -1.57
C ALA A 92 16.67 9.30 -1.17
N LYS A 93 16.47 10.07 -0.09
CA LYS A 93 15.14 10.53 0.33
C LYS A 93 14.40 11.31 -0.76
N LYS A 94 15.11 12.16 -1.51
CA LYS A 94 14.53 12.90 -2.66
C LYS A 94 13.97 12.00 -3.75
N LEU A 95 14.46 10.77 -3.86
CA LEU A 95 13.97 9.75 -4.78
C LEU A 95 13.07 8.71 -4.09
N ASN A 96 12.55 9.00 -2.89
CA ASN A 96 11.71 8.09 -2.10
C ASN A 96 12.37 6.73 -1.81
N ILE A 97 13.70 6.68 -1.81
CA ILE A 97 14.45 5.49 -1.47
C ILE A 97 14.42 5.33 0.05
N SER A 98 13.74 4.29 0.52
CA SER A 98 13.70 3.95 1.93
C SER A 98 14.87 3.03 2.31
N PHE A 99 15.69 3.51 3.24
CA PHE A 99 16.76 2.74 3.88
C PHE A 99 16.40 2.37 5.33
N SER A 100 15.12 2.34 5.67
CA SER A 100 14.67 2.11 7.05
C SER A 100 14.74 0.64 7.46
N ASP A 101 14.69 -0.29 6.50
CA ASP A 101 14.81 -1.73 6.75
C ASP A 101 16.24 -2.20 6.43
N SER A 102 17.03 -2.40 7.48
CA SER A 102 18.42 -2.85 7.37
C SER A 102 18.57 -4.19 6.65
N ASN A 103 17.57 -5.08 6.74
CA ASN A 103 17.63 -6.39 6.08
C ASN A 103 17.49 -6.23 4.56
N ASN A 104 16.60 -5.34 4.10
CA ASN A 104 16.42 -5.08 2.68
C ASN A 104 17.68 -4.47 2.03
N ILE A 105 18.36 -3.55 2.74
CA ILE A 105 19.60 -2.93 2.26
C ILE A 105 20.72 -3.95 2.16
N ASN A 106 20.89 -4.82 3.16
CA ASN A 106 21.94 -5.82 3.15
C ASN A 106 21.76 -6.82 2.00
N GLU A 107 20.52 -7.26 1.75
CA GLU A 107 20.22 -8.12 0.59
C GLU A 107 20.47 -7.38 -0.73
N LEU A 108 20.02 -6.12 -0.85
CA LEU A 108 20.25 -5.29 -2.04
C LEU A 108 21.76 -5.09 -2.31
N TYR A 109 22.52 -4.77 -1.26
CA TYR A 109 23.98 -4.61 -1.32
C TYR A 109 24.66 -5.89 -1.79
N THR A 110 24.30 -7.03 -1.19
CA THR A 110 24.87 -8.35 -1.53
C THR A 110 24.75 -8.66 -3.01
N HIS A 111 23.62 -8.30 -3.64
CA HIS A 111 23.37 -8.62 -5.03
C HIS A 111 23.76 -7.53 -6.03
N LYS A 112 23.76 -6.25 -5.64
CA LYS A 112 24.04 -5.15 -6.58
C LYS A 112 25.45 -4.56 -6.47
N SER A 113 26.21 -4.87 -5.42
CA SER A 113 27.59 -4.38 -5.25
C SER A 113 28.64 -5.14 -6.07
N THR A 114 28.31 -6.36 -6.54
CA THR A 114 29.27 -7.22 -7.25
C THR A 114 28.91 -7.37 -8.73
N GLU A 115 29.92 -7.36 -9.60
CA GLU A 115 29.72 -7.61 -11.03
C GLU A 115 29.31 -9.07 -11.31
N ALA A 116 29.69 -10.00 -10.43
CA ALA A 116 29.38 -11.44 -10.56
C ALA A 116 27.89 -11.77 -10.59
N SER A 117 27.07 -10.95 -9.92
CA SER A 117 25.59 -11.01 -9.90
C SER A 117 24.95 -10.08 -10.93
N GLY A 118 25.72 -9.45 -11.81
CA GLY A 118 25.25 -8.42 -12.75
C GLY A 118 25.19 -7.02 -12.14
N GLY A 119 25.46 -6.85 -10.85
CA GLY A 119 25.61 -5.55 -10.20
C GLY A 119 24.41 -4.61 -10.33
N LEU A 120 24.68 -3.36 -10.69
CA LEU A 120 23.68 -2.30 -10.88
C LEU A 120 22.93 -2.36 -12.22
N ASN A 121 23.19 -3.39 -13.05
CA ASN A 121 22.48 -3.57 -14.31
C ASN A 121 20.98 -3.79 -14.10
N SER A 122 20.22 -3.55 -15.17
CA SER A 122 18.79 -3.80 -15.18
C SER A 122 18.47 -5.30 -15.09
N ILE A 123 17.34 -5.62 -14.50
CA ILE A 123 16.80 -6.98 -14.42
C ILE A 123 16.69 -7.65 -15.80
N VAL A 124 16.37 -6.87 -16.84
CA VAL A 124 16.34 -7.34 -18.23
C VAL A 124 17.70 -7.90 -18.66
N LEU A 125 18.79 -7.17 -18.37
CA LEU A 125 20.14 -7.62 -18.72
C LEU A 125 20.56 -8.83 -17.86
N ILE A 126 20.17 -8.86 -16.59
CA ILE A 126 20.46 -9.98 -15.68
C ILE A 126 19.75 -11.27 -16.16
N GLU A 127 18.49 -11.19 -16.59
CA GLU A 127 17.77 -12.31 -17.20
C GLU A 127 18.46 -12.77 -18.49
N GLN A 128 18.89 -11.84 -19.35
CA GLN A 128 19.63 -12.17 -20.58
C GLN A 128 20.97 -12.86 -20.29
N ILE A 129 21.69 -12.44 -19.23
CA ILE A 129 22.91 -13.10 -18.78
C ILE A 129 22.60 -14.52 -18.31
N ALA A 130 21.55 -14.71 -17.51
CA ALA A 130 21.13 -16.03 -17.03
C ALA A 130 20.79 -16.96 -18.21
N GLU A 131 19.99 -16.49 -19.16
CA GLU A 131 19.65 -17.24 -20.37
C GLU A 131 20.89 -17.62 -21.19
N ARG A 132 21.80 -16.67 -21.39
CA ARG A 132 23.03 -16.90 -22.14
C ARG A 132 23.89 -17.97 -21.47
N LEU A 133 24.09 -17.89 -20.15
CA LEU A 133 24.86 -18.89 -19.39
C LEU A 133 24.20 -20.27 -19.46
N SER A 134 22.86 -20.34 -19.37
CA SER A 134 22.10 -21.58 -19.53
C SER A 134 22.24 -22.17 -20.93
N LYS A 135 22.16 -21.35 -21.99
CA LYS A 135 22.31 -21.78 -23.40
C LYS A 135 23.72 -22.31 -23.67
N LEU A 136 24.74 -21.67 -23.10
CA LEU A 136 26.14 -22.08 -23.23
C LEU A 136 26.53 -23.26 -22.32
N LYS A 137 25.65 -23.67 -21.39
CA LYS A 137 25.92 -24.69 -20.37
C LYS A 137 27.20 -24.42 -19.56
N LYS A 138 27.48 -23.14 -19.28
CA LYS A 138 28.65 -22.71 -18.51
C LYS A 138 28.24 -22.26 -17.12
N GLY A 139 29.04 -22.61 -16.11
CA GLY A 139 28.85 -22.13 -14.73
C GLY A 139 29.20 -20.66 -14.54
N ASN A 140 30.04 -20.09 -15.42
CA ASN A 140 30.39 -18.67 -15.47
C ASN A 140 30.93 -18.30 -16.87
N ASP A 141 31.08 -17.02 -17.14
CA ASP A 141 31.71 -16.49 -18.35
C ASP A 141 33.00 -15.68 -18.08
N GLY A 142 33.59 -15.85 -16.90
CA GLY A 142 34.75 -15.08 -16.43
C GLY A 142 34.39 -13.84 -15.61
N THR A 143 33.15 -13.34 -15.73
CA THR A 143 32.67 -12.16 -15.01
C THR A 143 31.42 -12.50 -14.19
N HIS A 144 30.41 -13.08 -14.83
CA HIS A 144 29.13 -13.45 -14.24
C HIS A 144 29.10 -14.93 -13.84
N TYR A 145 28.57 -15.21 -12.66
CA TYR A 145 28.50 -16.55 -12.10
C TYR A 145 27.04 -16.99 -12.00
N VAL A 146 26.72 -18.19 -12.50
CA VAL A 146 25.33 -18.72 -12.54
C VAL A 146 24.69 -18.67 -11.15
N TYR A 147 25.44 -19.05 -10.12
CA TYR A 147 24.95 -18.99 -8.74
C TYR A 147 24.56 -17.56 -8.31
N ASN A 148 25.45 -16.59 -8.50
CA ASN A 148 25.24 -15.19 -8.14
C ASN A 148 24.07 -14.56 -8.92
N ILE A 149 23.99 -14.85 -10.23
CA ILE A 149 22.90 -14.37 -11.09
C ILE A 149 21.56 -14.95 -10.63
N ASN A 150 21.47 -16.28 -10.44
CA ASN A 150 20.24 -16.91 -9.99
C ASN A 150 19.83 -16.46 -8.58
N SER A 151 20.81 -16.23 -7.70
CA SER A 151 20.54 -15.68 -6.36
C SER A 151 19.99 -14.25 -6.44
N HIS A 152 20.51 -13.41 -7.33
CA HIS A 152 19.99 -12.05 -7.56
C HIS A 152 18.57 -12.09 -8.14
N LEU A 153 18.30 -12.96 -9.12
CA LEU A 153 16.96 -13.15 -9.68
C LEU A 153 15.97 -13.63 -8.61
N SER A 154 16.38 -14.57 -7.75
CA SER A 154 15.56 -15.06 -6.64
C SER A 154 15.22 -13.96 -5.63
N TYR A 155 16.19 -13.11 -5.28
CA TYR A 155 15.96 -11.93 -4.46
C TYR A 155 14.90 -11.00 -5.07
N ILE A 156 15.07 -10.63 -6.35
CA ILE A 156 14.12 -9.73 -7.03
C ILE A 156 12.74 -10.37 -7.10
N ASN A 157 12.65 -11.66 -7.43
CA ASN A 157 11.40 -12.40 -7.50
C ASN A 157 10.65 -12.38 -6.15
N LYS A 158 11.34 -12.74 -5.06
CA LYS A 158 10.77 -12.75 -3.70
C LYS A 158 10.18 -11.40 -3.30
N HIS A 159 10.94 -10.32 -3.50
CA HIS A 159 10.49 -8.96 -3.15
C HIS A 159 9.37 -8.48 -4.07
N CYS A 160 9.48 -8.70 -5.38
CA CYS A 160 8.44 -8.35 -6.35
C CYS A 160 7.12 -9.05 -6.01
N TYR A 161 7.17 -10.36 -5.73
CA TYR A 161 6.02 -11.14 -5.29
C TYR A 161 5.41 -10.55 -4.02
N SER A 162 6.22 -10.30 -2.99
CA SER A 162 5.73 -9.73 -1.72
C SER A 162 5.05 -8.38 -1.90
N TYR A 163 5.58 -7.49 -2.75
CA TYR A 163 4.96 -6.19 -3.03
C TYR A 163 3.67 -6.34 -3.81
N ILE A 164 3.66 -7.17 -4.86
CA ILE A 164 2.45 -7.43 -5.66
C ILE A 164 1.34 -8.00 -4.78
N SER A 165 1.62 -9.05 -3.99
CA SER A 165 0.64 -9.65 -3.08
C SER A 165 0.11 -8.64 -2.06
N SER A 166 1.00 -7.86 -1.43
CA SER A 166 0.58 -6.84 -0.47
C SER A 166 -0.33 -5.78 -1.10
N LEU A 167 -0.03 -5.32 -2.31
CA LEU A 167 -0.85 -4.34 -3.03
C LEU A 167 -2.19 -4.94 -3.49
N ILE A 168 -2.20 -6.19 -3.97
CA ILE A 168 -3.43 -6.90 -4.33
C ILE A 168 -4.32 -7.04 -3.09
N ASP A 169 -3.77 -7.46 -1.95
CA ASP A 169 -4.53 -7.60 -0.71
C ASP A 169 -5.09 -6.24 -0.27
N LYS A 170 -4.27 -5.19 -0.25
CA LYS A 170 -4.74 -3.83 0.03
C LYS A 170 -5.88 -3.44 -0.92
N LEU A 171 -5.77 -3.65 -2.22
CA LEU A 171 -6.78 -3.24 -3.19
C LEU A 171 -8.06 -4.07 -3.10
N LYS A 172 -7.95 -5.40 -3.07
CA LYS A 172 -9.09 -6.32 -2.95
C LYS A 172 -9.83 -6.11 -1.64
N TYR A 173 -9.14 -5.90 -0.53
CA TYR A 173 -9.79 -5.76 0.77
C TYR A 173 -10.09 -4.31 1.18
N SER A 174 -9.55 -3.29 0.49
CA SER A 174 -9.90 -1.87 0.77
C SER A 174 -11.35 -1.50 0.43
N GLY A 175 -12.11 -2.38 -0.25
CA GLY A 175 -13.52 -2.17 -0.56
C GLY A 175 -14.43 -3.40 -0.47
N THR A 176 -13.91 -4.58 -0.11
CA THR A 176 -14.68 -5.84 -0.19
C THR A 176 -15.09 -6.41 1.17
N VAL A 177 -14.50 -5.95 2.27
CA VAL A 177 -15.06 -6.28 3.57
C VAL A 177 -16.23 -5.34 3.79
N LYS A 178 -17.47 -5.78 3.47
CA LYS A 178 -18.62 -5.27 4.24
C LYS A 178 -18.25 -5.53 5.69
N SER A 179 -17.86 -4.47 6.38
CA SER A 179 -17.49 -4.58 7.78
C SER A 179 -18.71 -5.10 8.54
N SER A 180 -18.51 -5.68 9.73
CA SER A 180 -19.66 -5.98 10.59
C SER A 180 -20.53 -4.74 10.82
N PHE A 181 -19.92 -3.55 10.75
CA PHE A 181 -20.63 -2.28 10.74
C PHE A 181 -21.48 -2.07 9.49
N ASP A 182 -20.98 -2.31 8.27
CA ASP A 182 -21.78 -2.16 7.04
C ASP A 182 -22.95 -3.16 6.98
N LEU A 183 -22.75 -4.40 7.45
CA LEU A 183 -23.85 -5.37 7.56
C LEU A 183 -24.91 -4.94 8.58
N LEU A 184 -24.48 -4.42 9.73
CA LEU A 184 -25.39 -3.89 10.75
C LEU A 184 -26.09 -2.62 10.25
N LYS A 185 -25.38 -1.75 9.54
CA LYS A 185 -25.90 -0.53 8.97
C LYS A 185 -26.97 -0.86 7.94
N ASP A 186 -26.70 -1.75 6.98
CA ASP A 186 -27.69 -2.17 5.97
C ASP A 186 -28.94 -2.76 6.66
N ALA A 187 -28.77 -3.63 7.66
CA ALA A 187 -29.88 -4.21 8.41
C ALA A 187 -30.69 -3.17 9.21
N VAL A 188 -30.02 -2.15 9.73
CA VAL A 188 -30.65 -1.04 10.46
C VAL A 188 -31.36 -0.09 9.49
N ASP A 189 -30.75 0.25 8.36
CA ASP A 189 -31.31 1.09 7.30
C ASP A 189 -32.58 0.43 6.71
N ASP A 190 -32.54 -0.88 6.44
CA ASP A 190 -33.70 -1.66 6.01
C ASP A 190 -34.84 -1.60 7.04
N LYS A 191 -34.52 -1.74 8.33
CA LYS A 191 -35.51 -1.63 9.42
C LYS A 191 -36.08 -0.22 9.55
N PHE A 192 -35.27 0.82 9.34
CA PHE A 192 -35.75 2.20 9.34
C PHE A 192 -36.73 2.44 8.19
N LEU A 193 -36.43 1.95 6.99
CA LEU A 193 -37.33 2.05 5.83
C LEU A 193 -38.66 1.34 6.05
N GLU A 194 -38.65 0.17 6.72
CA GLU A 194 -39.87 -0.55 7.09
C GLU A 194 -40.73 0.20 8.13
N ILE A 195 -40.11 0.88 9.09
CA ILE A 195 -40.80 1.58 10.19
C ILE A 195 -41.33 2.94 9.71
N ASN A 196 -40.43 3.79 9.20
CA ASN A 196 -40.78 5.11 8.67
C ASN A 196 -39.67 5.61 7.73
N PRO A 197 -39.94 5.77 6.42
CA PRO A 197 -38.94 6.23 5.46
C PRO A 197 -38.39 7.63 5.74
N GLU A 198 -39.14 8.49 6.44
CA GLU A 198 -38.64 9.82 6.86
C GLU A 198 -37.50 9.71 7.89
N LEU A 199 -37.47 8.66 8.73
CA LEU A 199 -36.37 8.42 9.68
C LEU A 199 -35.09 8.05 8.93
N ALA A 200 -35.20 7.23 7.87
CA ALA A 200 -34.06 6.88 7.02
C ALA A 200 -33.49 8.11 6.29
N GLU A 201 -34.35 9.01 5.82
CA GLU A 201 -33.93 10.27 5.20
C GLU A 201 -33.21 11.19 6.19
N GLN A 202 -33.73 11.33 7.42
CA GLN A 202 -33.08 12.10 8.49
C GLN A 202 -31.70 11.53 8.86
N LEU A 203 -31.57 10.20 8.91
CA LEU A 203 -30.29 9.53 9.17
C LEU A 203 -29.26 9.87 8.08
N MET A 204 -29.68 9.78 6.81
CA MET A 204 -28.84 10.10 5.66
C MET A 204 -28.40 11.58 5.65
N LEU A 205 -29.29 12.51 6.00
CA LEU A 205 -28.98 13.93 6.13
C LEU A 205 -27.98 14.22 7.26
N ALA A 206 -28.10 13.53 8.40
CA ALA A 206 -27.15 13.63 9.50
C ALA A 206 -25.76 13.12 9.08
N PHE A 207 -25.68 11.98 8.39
CA PHE A 207 -24.42 11.45 7.85
C PHE A 207 -23.78 12.36 6.81
N LYS A 208 -24.59 12.98 5.94
CA LYS A 208 -24.07 13.95 4.96
C LYS A 208 -23.46 15.17 5.65
N SER A 209 -24.12 15.68 6.70
CA SER A 209 -23.71 16.88 7.43
C SER A 209 -22.46 16.65 8.30
N ILE A 210 -22.26 15.44 8.82
CA ILE A 210 -21.04 15.11 9.60
C ILE A 210 -19.82 14.84 8.70
N SER A 211 -20.05 14.51 7.43
CA SER A 211 -19.00 14.25 6.44
C SER A 211 -18.46 15.54 5.80
N SER A 212 -18.97 16.71 6.20
CA SER A 212 -18.48 18.01 5.72
C SER A 212 -17.42 18.60 6.65
N ASP A 213 -16.56 19.44 6.08
CA ASP A 213 -15.50 20.15 6.82
C ASP A 213 -16.03 21.37 7.60
N ASN A 214 -17.35 21.60 7.61
CA ASN A 214 -17.97 22.77 8.24
C ASN A 214 -18.45 22.46 9.67
N LYS A 215 -17.86 23.13 10.66
CA LYS A 215 -18.22 22.97 12.08
C LYS A 215 -19.69 23.31 12.41
N GLU A 216 -20.34 24.17 11.63
CA GLU A 216 -21.77 24.50 11.85
C GLU A 216 -22.68 23.32 11.45
N GLU A 217 -22.30 22.59 10.41
CA GLU A 217 -23.03 21.40 9.93
C GLU A 217 -22.94 20.24 10.93
N TRP A 218 -21.87 20.18 11.74
CA TRP A 218 -21.74 19.19 12.81
C TRP A 218 -22.76 19.42 13.93
N SER A 219 -23.03 20.69 14.27
CA SER A 219 -24.05 21.05 15.28
C SER A 219 -25.46 20.73 14.78
N GLN A 220 -25.70 20.92 13.49
CA GLN A 220 -26.95 20.55 12.83
C GLN A 220 -27.11 19.01 12.78
N ALA A 221 -26.05 18.28 12.43
CA ALA A 221 -26.06 16.81 12.41
C ALA A 221 -26.47 16.22 13.76
N LEU A 222 -25.92 16.75 14.87
CA LEU A 222 -26.21 16.27 16.21
C LEU A 222 -27.67 16.54 16.62
N THR A 223 -28.23 17.68 16.19
CA THR A 223 -29.64 18.01 16.40
C THR A 223 -30.55 17.08 15.59
N THR A 224 -30.18 16.74 14.36
CA THR A 224 -30.89 15.77 13.52
C THR A 224 -30.87 14.38 14.13
N CYS A 225 -29.72 13.91 14.65
CA CYS A 225 -29.63 12.63 15.36
C CYS A 225 -30.53 12.57 16.59
N ARG A 226 -30.64 13.66 17.35
CA ARG A 226 -31.55 13.73 18.51
C ARG A 226 -33.01 13.56 18.08
N ARG A 227 -33.45 14.32 17.08
CA ARG A 227 -34.84 14.25 16.56
C ARG A 227 -35.16 12.86 16.00
N LEU A 228 -34.20 12.27 15.29
CA LEU A 228 -34.33 10.91 14.78
C LEU A 228 -34.60 9.90 15.90
N LEU A 229 -33.86 9.99 17.02
CA LEU A 229 -34.06 9.09 18.16
C LEU A 229 -35.40 9.32 18.86
N GLU A 230 -35.85 10.57 18.99
CA GLU A 230 -37.17 10.92 19.53
C GLU A 230 -38.29 10.33 18.64
N SER A 231 -38.23 10.58 17.34
CA SER A 231 -39.22 10.06 16.39
C SER A 231 -39.18 8.53 16.26
N LEU A 232 -38.01 7.89 16.35
CA LEU A 232 -37.92 6.43 16.41
C LEU A 232 -38.59 5.88 17.67
N ALA A 233 -38.37 6.51 18.82
CA ALA A 233 -38.98 6.11 20.08
C ALA A 233 -40.51 6.24 20.02
N ASP A 234 -41.04 7.32 19.46
CA ASP A 234 -42.48 7.54 19.29
C ASP A 234 -43.13 6.50 18.36
N ASN A 235 -42.41 6.07 17.31
CA ASN A 235 -42.90 5.04 16.39
C ASN A 235 -42.87 3.63 17.01
N LEU A 236 -41.82 3.30 17.77
CA LEU A 236 -41.68 1.99 18.41
C LEU A 236 -42.55 1.84 19.66
N TYR A 237 -42.72 2.92 20.41
CA TYR A 237 -43.46 2.97 21.67
C TYR A 237 -44.43 4.15 21.69
N PRO A 238 -45.48 4.11 20.86
CA PRO A 238 -46.50 5.14 20.89
C PRO A 238 -47.15 5.23 22.27
N ALA A 239 -47.54 6.43 22.65
CA ALA A 239 -48.17 6.71 23.94
C ALA A 239 -49.33 5.74 24.18
N ASN A 240 -49.30 5.04 25.32
CA ASN A 240 -50.29 4.05 25.68
C ASN A 240 -50.42 3.92 27.19
N ASP A 241 -51.54 3.40 27.65
CA ASP A 241 -51.87 3.29 29.07
C ASP A 241 -51.16 2.11 29.78
N LYS A 242 -50.19 1.45 29.13
CA LYS A 242 -49.50 0.28 29.70
C LYS A 242 -48.34 0.73 30.58
N ILE A 243 -48.26 0.15 31.78
CA ILE A 243 -47.14 0.33 32.70
C ILE A 243 -46.16 -0.82 32.52
N ILE A 244 -44.93 -0.53 32.07
CA ILE A 244 -43.86 -1.53 31.93
C ILE A 244 -42.71 -1.11 32.85
N ASN A 245 -42.29 -2.00 33.75
CA ASN A 245 -41.21 -1.75 34.73
C ASN A 245 -41.36 -0.43 35.53
N ASN A 246 -42.57 -0.15 36.05
CA ASN A 246 -42.92 1.06 36.81
C ASN A 246 -42.74 2.40 36.04
N ARG A 247 -42.68 2.37 34.71
CA ARG A 247 -42.74 3.58 33.87
C ARG A 247 -44.07 3.63 33.11
N THR A 248 -44.74 4.76 33.19
CA THR A 248 -45.96 5.09 32.45
C THR A 248 -45.61 5.67 31.09
N PHE A 249 -46.24 5.18 30.03
CA PHE A 249 -46.14 5.71 28.65
C PHE A 249 -47.32 6.64 28.34
N GLU A 250 -47.90 7.26 29.36
CA GLU A 250 -48.99 8.24 29.20
C GLU A 250 -48.50 9.41 28.32
N PRO A 251 -49.34 9.92 27.40
CA PRO A 251 -49.02 11.12 26.65
C PRO A 251 -48.75 12.29 27.63
N PRO A 252 -47.86 13.22 27.29
CA PRO A 252 -47.61 14.38 28.13
C PRO A 252 -48.94 15.08 28.42
N ARG A 253 -49.28 15.25 29.70
CA ARG A 253 -50.50 15.97 30.09
C ARG A 253 -50.36 17.40 29.59
N ASP A 254 -51.25 17.81 28.69
CA ASP A 254 -51.38 19.19 28.26
C ASP A 254 -51.43 20.09 29.50
N CYS A 255 -50.38 20.87 29.70
CA CYS A 255 -50.39 21.96 30.65
C CYS A 255 -51.26 23.06 30.03
N ARG A 256 -52.50 23.16 30.51
CA ARG A 256 -53.32 24.37 30.33
C ARG A 256 -52.71 25.55 31.08
#